data_AF-A0A5J2ACH6-F1
#
_entry.id   AF-A0A5J2ACH6-F1
#
_cell.length_a   1.000
_cell.length_b   1.000
_cell.length_c   1.000
_cell.angle_alpha   90.00
_cell.angle_beta   90.00
_cell.angle_gamma   90.00
#
_symmetry.space_group_name_H-M   'P 1'
#
loop_
_entity.id
_entity.type
_entity.pdbx_description
1 polymer ?
#
loop_
_entity_poly.entity_id
_entity_poly.type
_entity_poly.pdbx_seq_one_letter_code
_entity_poly.pdbx_strand_id
1 'polypeptide(L)'
;LMRRLHPQPRAMPTLIVRKGELHKVNDLISELGMFSVQTDNNPSSAEHSFAGYLIRSKSAESTEGGVHSGQGVLDSLVYSD
;
A
#
# COMPACT_ATOMS: atom_id res chain seq x y z
N LEU A 1 1.73 -18.76 -13.21
CA LEU A 1 2.75 -17.70 -13.11
C LEU A 1 2.05 -16.34 -13.25
N MET A 2 2.43 -15.34 -12.46
CA MET A 2 1.90 -13.97 -12.57
C MET A 2 3.03 -13.02 -12.99
N ARG A 3 2.73 -12.02 -13.84
CA ARG A 3 3.71 -11.01 -14.26
C ARG A 3 4.07 -10.11 -13.08
N ARG A 4 5.36 -9.96 -12.78
CA ARG A 4 5.84 -9.02 -11.76
C ARG A 4 5.62 -7.58 -12.24
N LEU A 5 4.96 -6.77 -11.42
CA LEU A 5 4.83 -5.34 -11.66
C LEU A 5 6.08 -4.60 -11.17
N HIS A 6 6.44 -3.51 -11.84
CA HIS A 6 7.58 -2.66 -11.48
C HIS A 6 7.10 -1.21 -11.31
N PRO A 7 6.45 -0.88 -10.18
CA PRO A 7 6.03 0.49 -9.89
C PRO A 7 7.25 1.41 -9.80
N GLN A 8 7.09 2.67 -10.19
CA GLN A 8 8.13 3.66 -10.02
C GLN A 8 8.32 3.95 -8.51
N PRO A 9 9.55 3.88 -7.98
CA PRO A 9 9.83 4.31 -6.61
C PRO A 9 9.59 5.81 -6.42
N ARG A 10 9.34 6.22 -5.16
CA ARG A 10 9.21 7.65 -4.81
C ARG A 10 10.47 8.43 -5.19
N ALA A 11 10.28 9.64 -5.72
CA ALA A 11 11.38 10.50 -6.15
C ALA A 11 12.29 10.95 -5.00
N MET A 12 11.74 11.04 -3.78
CA MET A 12 12.47 11.41 -2.58
C MET A 12 12.54 10.23 -1.61
N PRO A 13 13.69 10.04 -0.93
CA PRO A 13 13.79 9.06 0.15
C PRO A 13 12.72 9.28 1.21
N THR A 14 12.08 8.19 1.63
CA THR A 14 11.03 8.22 2.64
C THR A 14 11.60 7.73 3.97
N LEU A 15 11.18 8.37 5.07
CA LEU A 15 11.44 7.86 6.42
C LEU A 15 10.30 6.95 6.84
N ILE A 16 10.63 5.74 7.29
CA ILE A 16 9.69 4.81 7.87
C ILE A 16 9.98 4.65 9.36
N VAL A 17 8.93 4.46 10.16
CA VAL A 17 9.06 4.17 11.60
C VAL A 17 8.83 2.69 11.83
N ARG A 18 9.78 2.00 12.46
CA ARG A 18 9.66 0.59 12.85
C ARG A 18 10.20 0.42 14.26
N LYS A 19 9.37 -0.13 15.17
CA LYS A 19 9.75 -0.34 16.58
C LYS A 19 10.28 0.93 17.27
N GLY A 20 9.75 2.11 16.89
CA GLY A 20 10.19 3.40 17.41
C GLY A 20 11.44 3.99 16.76
N GLU A 21 12.05 3.30 15.79
CA GLU A 21 13.25 3.77 15.09
C GLU A 21 12.91 4.28 13.69
N LEU A 22 13.62 5.34 13.27
CA LEU A 22 13.53 5.89 11.92
C LEU A 22 14.50 5.17 10.99
N HIS A 23 13.99 4.68 9.86
CA HIS A 23 14.80 4.12 8.79
C HIS A 23 14.55 4.89 7.49
N LYS A 24 15.63 5.24 6.79
CA LYS A 24 15.56 5.88 5.48
C LYS A 24 15.49 4.81 4.39
N VAL A 25 14.48 4.90 3.53
CA VAL A 25 14.28 4.01 2.37
C VAL A 25 14.30 4.85 1.10
N ASN A 26 15.19 4.53 0.16
CA ASN A 26 15.41 5.33 -1.03
C ASN A 26 14.54 4.90 -2.23
N ASP A 27 13.97 3.71 -2.17
CA ASP A 27 13.31 3.01 -3.29
C ASP A 27 11.89 2.56 -2.92
N LEU A 28 11.21 3.32 -2.05
CA LEU A 28 9.90 2.94 -1.54
C LEU A 28 8.86 2.91 -2.67
N ILE A 29 8.16 1.79 -2.81
CA ILE A 29 7.00 1.61 -3.69
C ILE A 29 5.74 1.40 -2.84
N SER A 30 4.60 1.82 -3.37
CA SER A 30 3.30 1.73 -2.69
C SER A 30 2.34 0.80 -3.43
N GLU A 31 1.55 0.07 -2.66
CA GLU A 31 0.45 -0.79 -3.09
C GLU A 31 -0.86 -0.22 -2.54
N LEU A 32 -1.80 0.11 -3.43
CA LEU A 32 -3.15 0.57 -3.09
C LEU A 32 -4.08 -0.64 -2.92
N GLY A 33 -4.63 -0.81 -1.72
CA GLY A 33 -5.75 -1.70 -1.44
C GLY A 33 -7.05 -0.92 -1.35
N MET A 34 -8.09 -1.40 -2.03
CA MET A 34 -9.45 -0.86 -1.97
C MET A 34 -10.34 -1.84 -1.21
N PHE A 35 -11.05 -1.36 -0.20
CA PHE A 35 -12.02 -2.18 0.52
C PHE A 35 -13.40 -2.00 -0.07
N SER A 36 -14.09 -3.12 -0.23
CA SER A 36 -15.50 -3.14 -0.57
C SER A 36 -16.25 -4.00 0.44
N VAL A 37 -17.41 -3.52 0.90
CA VAL A 37 -18.33 -4.30 1.75
C VAL A 37 -19.57 -4.61 0.94
N GLN A 38 -19.89 -5.89 0.85
CA GLN A 38 -21.11 -6.38 0.25
C GLN A 38 -21.90 -7.14 1.31
N THR A 39 -23.14 -6.73 1.53
CA THR A 39 -24.12 -7.40 2.38
C THR A 39 -25.26 -7.87 1.50
N ASP A 40 -25.67 -9.13 1.65
CA ASP A 40 -26.65 -9.83 0.81
C ASP A 40 -26.21 -10.13 -0.64
N ASN A 41 -26.96 -11.02 -1.30
CA ASN A 41 -26.79 -11.38 -2.71
C ASN A 41 -27.21 -10.27 -3.69
N ASN A 42 -27.38 -9.04 -3.23
CA ASN A 42 -27.78 -7.93 -4.09
C ASN A 42 -26.52 -7.19 -4.56
N PRO A 43 -26.11 -7.33 -5.83
CA PRO A 43 -24.89 -6.70 -6.36
C PRO A 43 -25.10 -5.20 -6.63
N SER A 44 -26.04 -4.54 -5.95
CA SER A 44 -26.53 -3.21 -6.27
C SER A 44 -25.46 -2.13 -6.08
N SER A 45 -24.73 -1.96 -7.19
CA SER A 45 -23.72 -0.97 -7.57
C SER A 45 -22.39 -1.05 -6.81
N ALA A 46 -21.31 -1.24 -7.58
CA ALA A 46 -19.93 -1.10 -7.12
C ALA A 46 -19.63 0.29 -6.52
N GLU A 47 -20.46 1.31 -6.79
CA GLU A 47 -20.32 2.64 -6.19
C GLU A 47 -20.78 2.70 -4.73
N HIS A 48 -21.76 1.88 -4.32
CA HIS A 48 -22.26 1.85 -2.95
C HIS A 48 -21.51 0.88 -2.03
N SER A 49 -20.51 0.16 -2.53
CA SER A 49 -19.75 -0.83 -1.75
C SER A 49 -18.39 -0.33 -1.26
N PHE A 50 -17.88 0.83 -1.73
CA PHE A 50 -16.59 1.35 -1.28
C PHE A 50 -16.59 1.61 0.22
N ALA A 51 -15.62 1.02 0.92
CA ALA A 51 -15.51 1.05 2.38
C ALA A 51 -14.16 1.61 2.85
N GLY A 52 -13.48 2.37 1.99
CA GLY A 52 -12.17 2.95 2.29
C GLY A 52 -11.02 2.23 1.59
N TYR A 53 -9.80 2.65 1.92
CA TYR A 53 -8.58 2.17 1.30
C TYR A 53 -7.48 1.95 2.33
N LEU A 54 -6.45 1.22 1.93
CA LEU A 54 -5.20 1.06 2.66
C LEU A 54 -4.04 1.22 1.69
N ILE A 55 -3.09 2.09 2.02
CA ILE A 55 -1.80 2.09 1.33
C ILE A 55 -0.81 1.31 2.18
N ARG A 56 -0.13 0.35 1.53
CA ARG A 56 1.04 -0.30 2.10
C ARG A 56 2.23 0.05 1.25
N SER A 57 3.37 0.26 1.89
CA SER A 57 4.61 0.58 1.20
C SER A 57 5.73 -0.36 1.62
N LYS A 58 6.66 -0.62 0.71
CA LYS A 58 7.85 -1.46 0.92
C LYS A 58 8.99 -0.98 0.03
N SER A 59 10.22 -1.39 0.33
CA SER A 59 11.34 -1.24 -0.62
C SER A 59 11.05 -2.06 -1.88
N ALA A 60 11.43 -1.54 -3.05
CA ALA A 60 11.27 -2.22 -4.33
C ALA A 60 12.06 -3.53 -4.43
N GLU A 61 13.15 -3.65 -3.65
CA GLU A 61 13.96 -4.86 -3.55
C GLU A 61 13.26 -5.98 -2.76
N SER A 62 12.31 -5.64 -1.89
CA SER A 62 11.61 -6.62 -1.07
C SER A 62 10.62 -7.45 -1.89
N THR A 63 10.71 -8.78 -1.75
CA THR A 63 9.75 -9.72 -2.31
C THR A 63 8.49 -9.83 -1.46
N GLU A 64 8.60 -9.59 -0.15
CA GLU A 64 7.50 -9.63 0.82
C GLU A 64 6.98 -8.21 1.13
N GLY A 65 5.68 -8.05 1.30
CA GLY A 65 5.04 -6.73 1.52
C GLY A 65 4.16 -6.64 2.77
N GLY A 66 4.09 -7.71 3.57
CA GLY A 66 3.22 -7.74 4.75
C GLY A 66 3.66 -6.73 5.82
N VAL A 67 2.71 -5.92 6.30
CA VAL A 67 2.95 -5.01 7.44
C VAL A 67 3.22 -5.83 8.71
N HIS A 68 2.38 -6.85 8.97
CA HIS A 68 2.50 -7.73 10.13
C HIS A 68 3.79 -8.58 10.11
N SER A 69 4.24 -9.03 8.93
CA SER A 69 5.52 -9.75 8.79
C SER A 69 6.75 -8.84 8.94
N GLY A 70 6.54 -7.53 9.07
CA GLY A 70 7.58 -6.56 9.29
C GLY A 70 8.32 -6.12 8.03
N GLN A 71 7.82 -6.45 6.84
CA GLN A 71 8.46 -6.12 5.56
C GLN A 71 7.85 -4.86 4.93
N GLY A 72 6.55 -4.67 5.10
CA GLY A 72 5.84 -3.47 4.71
C GLY A 72 5.63 -2.49 5.87
N VAL A 73 5.14 -1.30 5.53
CA VAL A 73 4.66 -0.26 6.45
C VAL A 73 3.31 0.27 5.97
N LEU A 74 2.55 0.86 6.89
CA LEU A 74 1.35 1.63 6.55
C LEU A 74 1.76 2.98 5.98
N ASP A 75 0.94 3.49 5.07
CA ASP A 75 1.20 4.74 4.37
C ASP A 75 -0.13 5.45 4.07
N SER A 76 -0.05 6.68 3.55
CA SER A 76 -1.19 7.50 3.16
C SER A 76 -0.99 8.10 1.77
N LEU A 77 -2.09 8.43 1.10
CA LEU A 77 -2.05 9.23 -0.12
C LEU A 77 -1.92 10.71 0.25
N VAL A 78 -1.05 11.41 -0.47
CA VAL A 78 -1.04 12.86 -0.52
C VAL A 78 -1.34 13.25 -1.97
N TYR A 79 -2.34 14.09 -2.17
CA TYR A 79 -2.61 14.66 -3.48
C TYR A 79 -1.66 15.83 -3.69
N SER A 80 -1.03 15.89 -4.86
CA SER A 80 -0.19 17.01 -5.28
C SER A 80 -0.82 17.65 -6.52
N ASP A 81 -0.81 18.98 -6.56
CA ASP A 81 -1.29 19.78 -7.69
C ASP A 81 -0.45 19.59 -8.97
#